data_AF-L2G4H9-F1
#
_entry.id   AF-L2G4H9-F1
#
_cell.length_a   1.000
_cell.length_b   1.000
_cell.length_c   1.000
_cell.angle_alpha   90.00
_cell.angle_beta   90.00
_cell.angle_gamma   90.00
#
_symmetry.space_group_name_H-M   'P 1'
#
loop_
_entity.id
_entity.type
_entity.pdbx_description
1 polymer ?
#
loop_
_entity_poly.entity_id
_entity_poly.type
_entity_poly.pdbx_seq_one_letter_code
_entity_poly.pdbx_strand_id
1 'polypeptide(L)'
;MSAARAPNGGAVQTDDSVCPVCKTMRYLNKDLEFLINPECYHPMCANCDDFETLADYNGYLEWVETLTFDIISGTDAEKKAAEARLIEWEQAHRAEIERNRRLAQDSAPGLSIRGLKKEKKRVVEENKPYDPFGGLRLDMERYALGPLDEYRNPWVDDARKKDEIVVGGYSAEEYLGRAMFEAFSGLAVFIDDEKGPEKVATAEAAAAAAMGVTSQRMEVDDVF
;
A
#
# COMPACT_ATOMS: atom_id res chain seq x y z
N MET A 1 23.97 25.12 13.09
CA MET A 1 25.25 24.50 13.54
C MET A 1 25.33 23.12 12.90
N SER A 2 26.45 22.74 12.28
CA SER A 2 26.52 21.54 11.42
C SER A 2 26.17 20.25 12.15
N ALA A 3 25.21 19.50 11.61
CA ALA A 3 24.98 18.11 11.96
C ALA A 3 26.28 17.31 11.78
N ALA A 4 26.78 16.72 12.86
CA ALA A 4 28.00 15.95 12.83
C ALA A 4 27.69 14.55 12.25
N ARG A 5 28.31 14.23 11.11
CA ARG A 5 28.37 12.84 10.62
C ARG A 5 29.20 12.03 11.61
N ALA A 6 28.56 11.08 12.29
CA ALA A 6 29.25 10.23 13.25
C ALA A 6 30.48 9.56 12.59
N PRO A 7 31.64 9.52 13.28
CA PRO A 7 32.81 8.83 12.75
C PRO A 7 32.50 7.34 12.61
N ASN A 8 32.96 6.74 11.51
CA ASN A 8 32.93 5.29 11.27
C ASN A 8 33.76 4.57 12.35
N GLY A 9 33.15 4.31 13.49
CA GLY A 9 33.66 3.47 14.58
C GLY A 9 32.65 2.38 14.84
N GLY A 10 33.06 1.12 14.68
CA GLY A 10 32.20 -0.06 14.77
C GLY A 10 31.40 -0.11 16.07
N ALA A 11 30.13 0.24 15.97
CA ALA A 11 29.08 -0.18 16.88
C ALA A 11 28.12 -1.02 16.06
N VAL A 12 27.79 -2.20 16.57
CA VAL A 12 26.79 -3.11 16.00
C VAL A 12 25.51 -2.30 15.78
N GLN A 13 25.24 -1.91 14.54
CA GLN A 13 24.01 -1.24 14.13
C GLN A 13 22.95 -2.32 14.13
N THR A 14 22.04 -2.31 15.10
CA THR A 14 20.88 -3.18 15.06
C THR A 14 20.02 -2.75 13.87
N ASP A 15 19.67 -3.69 13.00
CA ASP A 15 18.90 -3.46 11.77
C ASP A 15 17.45 -3.00 12.02
N ASP A 16 17.07 -2.83 13.29
CA ASP A 16 15.72 -2.52 13.79
C ASP A 16 15.51 -1.04 14.15
N SER A 17 16.33 -0.12 13.63
CA SER A 17 16.09 1.31 13.83
C SER A 17 14.82 1.75 13.10
N VAL A 18 13.75 1.98 13.88
CA VAL A 18 12.44 2.46 13.42
C VAL A 18 12.34 3.96 13.65
N CYS A 19 11.98 4.71 12.62
CA CYS A 19 11.67 6.13 12.79
C CYS A 19 10.34 6.31 13.55
N PRO A 20 10.28 7.08 14.64
CA PRO A 20 9.04 7.26 15.42
C PRO A 20 7.94 8.04 14.67
N VAL A 21 8.31 8.87 13.70
CA VAL A 21 7.37 9.73 12.94
C VAL A 21 6.71 8.94 11.81
N CYS A 22 7.50 8.34 10.92
CA CYS A 22 6.99 7.64 9.74
C CYS A 22 6.91 6.12 9.89
N LYS A 23 7.37 5.57 11.02
CA LYS A 23 7.45 4.11 11.31
C LYS A 23 8.22 3.32 10.26
N THR A 24 9.02 4.00 9.45
CA THR A 24 9.86 3.36 8.45
C THR A 24 11.05 2.73 9.15
N MET A 25 11.30 1.46 8.85
CA MET A 25 12.46 0.73 9.32
C MET A 25 13.55 0.72 8.25
N ARG A 26 14.81 0.78 8.67
CA ARG A 26 15.99 0.74 7.78
C ARG A 26 15.99 -0.48 6.85
N TYR A 27 15.44 -1.61 7.29
CA TYR A 27 15.31 -2.83 6.49
C TYR A 27 14.40 -2.66 5.25
N LEU A 28 13.32 -1.88 5.35
CA LEU A 28 12.38 -1.68 4.23
C LEU A 28 12.89 -0.70 3.19
N ASN A 29 13.71 0.26 3.60
CA ASN A 29 14.22 1.31 2.75
C ASN A 29 15.72 1.50 3.05
N LYS A 30 16.54 0.66 2.41
CA LYS A 30 18.00 0.58 2.62
C LYS A 30 18.74 1.88 2.30
N ASP A 31 18.15 2.73 1.45
CA ASP A 31 18.72 4.01 1.02
C ASP A 31 18.41 5.17 1.98
N LEU A 32 17.56 4.96 3.00
CA LEU A 32 17.27 6.00 4.00
C LEU A 32 18.39 6.09 5.03
N GLU A 33 19.01 7.26 5.13
CA GLU A 33 19.94 7.60 6.20
C GLU A 33 19.15 7.98 7.47
N PHE A 34 19.45 7.29 8.57
CA PHE A 34 18.93 7.62 9.89
C PHE A 34 19.94 8.52 10.61
N LEU A 35 19.49 9.72 10.98
CA LEU A 35 20.22 10.70 11.78
C LEU A 35 19.88 10.48 13.25
N ILE A 36 20.85 10.67 14.14
CA ILE A 36 20.64 10.61 15.60
C ILE A 36 20.65 12.03 16.12
N ASN A 37 19.53 12.48 16.69
CA ASN A 37 19.47 13.80 17.31
C ASN A 37 20.30 13.81 18.61
N PRO A 38 21.25 14.76 18.80
CA PRO A 38 22.13 14.80 19.97
C PRO A 38 21.44 15.16 21.30
N GLU A 39 20.24 15.74 21.26
CA GLU A 39 19.48 16.11 22.48
C GLU A 39 18.64 14.95 23.02
N CYS A 40 18.13 14.09 22.14
CA CYS A 40 17.21 13.02 22.54
C CYS A 40 17.69 11.61 22.15
N TYR A 41 18.80 11.46 21.43
CA TYR A 41 19.45 10.20 21.04
C TYR A 41 18.55 9.20 20.29
N HIS A 42 17.44 9.63 19.71
CA HIS A 42 16.56 8.78 18.89
C HIS A 42 16.98 8.82 17.41
N PRO A 43 17.01 7.67 16.71
CA PRO A 43 17.25 7.63 15.27
C PRO A 43 16.00 8.09 14.51
N MET A 44 16.12 9.19 13.77
CA MET A 44 15.07 9.74 12.91
C MET A 44 15.50 9.67 11.46
N CYS A 45 14.53 9.49 10.56
CA CYS A 45 14.81 9.48 9.13
C CYS A 45 15.26 10.88 8.70
N ALA A 46 16.21 11.01 7.76
CA ALA A 46 16.67 12.32 7.28
C ALA A 46 15.53 13.19 6.70
N ASN A 47 14.49 12.54 6.18
CA ASN A 47 13.28 13.19 5.65
C ASN A 47 12.25 13.59 6.74
N CYS A 48 12.53 13.22 7.99
CA CYS A 48 11.70 13.50 9.16
C CYS A 48 12.37 14.56 10.06
N ASP A 49 13.58 14.99 9.70
CA ASP A 49 14.44 15.94 10.41
C ASP A 49 14.46 17.29 9.66
N ASP A 50 13.34 17.66 9.02
CA ASP A 50 13.21 18.91 8.24
C ASP A 50 13.10 20.16 9.14
N PHE A 51 12.87 19.97 10.46
CA PHE A 51 12.71 21.06 11.42
C PHE A 51 13.75 20.95 12.53
N GLU A 52 14.55 22.00 12.74
CA GLU A 52 15.59 22.03 13.78
C GLU A 52 15.00 22.00 15.20
N THR A 53 13.82 22.60 15.39
CA THR A 53 13.16 22.66 16.69
C THR A 53 11.63 22.48 16.59
N LEU A 54 11.03 22.08 17.71
CA LEU A 54 9.57 22.03 17.84
C LEU A 54 8.91 23.41 17.69
N ALA A 55 9.60 24.48 18.08
CA ALA A 55 9.09 25.84 17.93
C ALA A 55 8.96 26.22 16.45
N ASP A 56 9.92 25.84 15.62
CA ASP A 56 9.88 26.09 14.18
C ASP A 56 8.74 25.31 13.51
N TYR A 57 8.55 24.05 13.91
CA TYR A 57 7.42 23.24 13.43
C TYR A 57 6.06 23.84 13.81
N ASN A 58 5.89 24.25 15.08
CA ASN A 58 4.65 24.88 15.53
C ASN A 58 4.40 26.21 14.82
N GLY A 59 5.44 27.02 14.60
CA GLY A 59 5.34 28.26 13.83
C GLY A 59 4.96 28.03 12.37
N TYR A 60 5.47 26.97 11.74
CA TYR A 60 5.05 26.56 10.40
C TYR A 60 3.58 26.14 10.37
N LEU A 61 3.10 25.37 11.34
CA LEU A 61 1.69 24.99 11.43
C LEU A 61 0.76 26.20 11.56
N GLU A 62 1.09 27.16 12.43
CA GLU A 62 0.33 28.40 12.57
C GLU A 62 0.30 29.21 11.26
N TRP A 63 1.43 29.25 10.53
CA TRP A 63 1.49 29.91 9.22
C TRP A 63 0.61 29.22 8.17
N VAL A 64 0.63 27.88 8.09
CA VAL A 64 -0.24 27.11 7.18
C VAL A 64 -1.71 27.32 7.51
N GLU A 65 -2.08 27.30 8.79
CA GLU A 65 -3.46 27.54 9.23
C GLU A 65 -3.92 28.95 8.84
N THR A 66 -3.08 29.95 9.09
CA THR A 66 -3.39 31.35 8.72
C THR A 66 -3.57 31.48 7.20
N LEU A 67 -2.65 30.92 6.42
CA LEU A 67 -2.69 31.01 4.96
C LEU A 67 -3.92 30.29 4.37
N THR A 68 -4.28 29.13 4.90
CA THR A 68 -5.48 28.41 4.48
C THR A 68 -6.77 29.13 4.88
N PHE A 69 -6.80 29.75 6.07
CA PHE A 69 -7.92 30.57 6.52
C PHE A 69 -8.13 31.79 5.61
N ASP A 70 -7.05 32.53 5.31
CA ASP A 70 -7.09 33.71 4.44
C ASP A 70 -7.62 33.36 3.04
N ILE A 71 -7.21 32.21 2.47
CA ILE A 71 -7.66 31.74 1.15
C ILE A 71 -9.15 31.36 1.14
N ILE A 72 -9.64 30.68 2.18
CA ILE A 72 -11.02 30.18 2.21
C ILE A 72 -11.99 31.30 2.61
N SER A 73 -11.70 31.96 3.73
CA SER A 73 -12.64 32.82 4.46
C SER A 73 -12.26 34.31 4.44
N GLY A 74 -11.07 34.66 3.95
CA GLY A 74 -10.62 36.06 3.92
C GLY A 74 -11.36 36.94 2.92
N THR A 75 -11.11 38.24 2.99
CA THR A 75 -11.52 39.23 1.99
C THR A 75 -10.74 39.03 0.68
N ASP A 76 -11.24 39.56 -0.43
CA ASP A 76 -10.56 39.45 -1.73
C ASP A 76 -9.13 40.03 -1.73
N ALA A 77 -8.86 41.01 -0.86
CA ALA A 77 -7.54 41.57 -0.67
C ALA A 77 -6.60 40.60 0.07
N GLU A 78 -7.11 39.95 1.13
CA GLU A 78 -6.36 38.96 1.91
C GLU A 78 -6.09 37.69 1.09
N LYS A 79 -7.05 37.24 0.27
CA LYS A 79 -6.87 36.12 -0.66
C LYS A 79 -5.73 36.37 -1.64
N LYS A 80 -5.72 37.53 -2.30
CA LYS A 80 -4.64 37.89 -3.24
C LYS A 80 -3.28 38.00 -2.54
N ALA A 81 -3.24 38.48 -1.31
CA ALA A 81 -2.01 38.56 -0.52
C ALA A 81 -1.51 37.16 -0.11
N ALA A 82 -2.42 36.26 0.29
CA ALA A 82 -2.11 34.88 0.64
C ALA A 82 -1.61 34.08 -0.58
N GLU A 83 -2.26 34.24 -1.74
CA GLU A 83 -1.81 33.65 -3.01
C GLU A 83 -0.42 34.16 -3.40
N ALA A 84 -0.15 35.46 -3.27
CA ALA A 84 1.17 36.02 -3.55
C ALA A 84 2.25 35.43 -2.63
N ARG A 85 1.97 35.32 -1.32
CA ARG A 85 2.86 34.67 -0.35
C ARG A 85 3.13 33.20 -0.69
N LEU A 86 2.13 32.47 -1.17
CA LEU A 86 2.28 31.09 -1.60
C LEU A 86 3.21 30.98 -2.82
N ILE A 87 3.07 31.89 -3.79
CA ILE A 87 3.94 31.93 -4.98
C ILE A 87 5.38 32.25 -4.59
N GLU A 88 5.59 33.22 -3.72
CA GLU A 88 6.92 33.56 -3.21
C GLU A 88 7.54 32.38 -2.47
N TRP A 89 6.76 31.70 -1.63
CA TRP A 89 7.20 30.51 -0.91
C TRP A 89 7.53 29.35 -1.85
N GLU A 90 6.70 29.08 -2.86
CA GLU A 90 6.95 28.05 -3.87
C GLU A 90 8.24 28.34 -4.63
N GLN A 91 8.48 29.58 -5.02
CA GLN A 91 9.71 29.97 -5.72
C GLN A 91 10.95 29.78 -4.84
N ALA A 92 10.87 30.17 -3.56
CA ALA A 92 11.97 30.02 -2.61
C ALA A 92 12.28 28.54 -2.29
N HIS A 93 11.26 27.70 -2.19
CA HIS A 93 11.40 26.29 -1.75
C HIS A 93 11.30 25.29 -2.90
N ARG A 94 11.25 25.74 -4.16
CA ARG A 94 11.04 24.89 -5.34
C ARG A 94 11.98 23.69 -5.41
N ALA A 95 13.26 23.92 -5.14
CA ALA A 95 14.28 22.87 -5.19
C ALA A 95 14.11 21.83 -4.06
N GLU A 96 13.65 22.27 -2.90
CA GLU A 96 13.37 21.42 -1.76
C GLU A 96 12.10 20.59 -1.97
N ILE A 97 11.02 21.21 -2.46
CA ILE A 97 9.78 20.54 -2.82
C ILE A 97 10.03 19.46 -3.88
N GLU A 98 10.85 19.73 -4.89
CA GLU A 98 11.18 18.74 -5.93
C GLU A 98 11.96 17.55 -5.36
N ARG A 99 12.90 17.80 -4.42
CA ARG A 99 13.61 16.73 -3.71
C ARG A 99 12.66 15.90 -2.85
N ASN A 100 11.81 16.55 -2.05
CA ASN A 100 10.86 15.88 -1.17
C ASN A 100 9.81 15.11 -1.97
N ARG A 101 9.38 15.64 -3.12
CA ARG A 101 8.50 14.95 -4.07
C ARG A 101 9.16 13.70 -4.64
N ARG A 102 10.44 13.76 -5.03
CA ARG A 102 11.18 12.60 -5.52
C ARG A 102 11.34 11.55 -4.41
N LEU A 103 11.71 11.98 -3.20
CA LEU A 103 11.82 11.10 -2.05
C LEU A 103 10.47 10.47 -1.66
N ALA A 104 9.35 11.20 -1.76
CA ALA A 104 8.01 10.65 -1.55
C ALA A 104 7.63 9.60 -2.62
N GLN A 105 8.07 9.77 -3.88
CA GLN A 105 7.87 8.78 -4.94
C GLN A 105 8.73 7.52 -4.73
N ASP A 106 9.97 7.69 -4.28
CA ASP A 106 10.92 6.60 -4.03
C ASP A 106 10.60 5.85 -2.73
N SER A 107 10.07 6.54 -1.72
CA SER A 107 9.67 5.99 -0.41
C SER A 107 8.27 5.38 -0.39
N ALA A 108 7.45 5.57 -1.43
CA ALA A 108 6.23 4.80 -1.64
C ALA A 108 6.62 3.44 -2.22
N PRO A 109 6.89 2.40 -1.40
CA PRO A 109 7.30 1.13 -1.93
C PRO A 109 5.99 0.48 -2.37
N GLY A 110 5.66 0.60 -3.65
CA GLY A 110 4.81 -0.40 -4.28
C GLY A 110 5.44 -1.73 -3.93
N LEU A 111 4.76 -2.53 -3.11
CA LEU A 111 5.21 -3.79 -2.54
C LEU A 111 5.80 -4.66 -3.65
N SER A 112 7.09 -4.53 -3.92
CA SER A 112 7.74 -5.21 -5.04
C SER A 112 8.20 -6.58 -4.56
N ILE A 113 7.21 -7.37 -4.12
CA ILE A 113 7.41 -8.78 -3.89
C ILE A 113 7.82 -9.37 -5.25
N ARG A 114 9.06 -9.86 -5.30
CA ARG A 114 9.62 -10.51 -6.48
C ARG A 114 8.68 -11.65 -6.87
N GLY A 115 8.06 -11.55 -8.06
CA GLY A 115 7.10 -12.53 -8.57
C GLY A 115 5.69 -11.98 -8.85
N LEU A 116 5.30 -10.82 -8.29
CA LEU A 116 4.01 -10.21 -8.64
C LEU A 116 4.07 -9.46 -9.97
N LYS A 117 3.30 -9.94 -10.94
CA LYS A 117 3.13 -9.29 -12.25
C LYS A 117 2.47 -7.93 -12.00
N LYS A 118 3.11 -6.84 -12.44
CA LYS A 118 2.55 -5.48 -12.35
C LYS A 118 1.18 -5.48 -13.01
N GLU A 119 0.13 -5.33 -12.21
CA GLU A 119 -1.22 -5.22 -12.73
C GLU A 119 -1.26 -3.95 -13.59
N LYS A 120 -1.74 -4.07 -14.84
CA LYS A 120 -1.93 -2.91 -15.70
C LYS A 120 -2.95 -2.01 -15.02
N LYS A 121 -2.50 -0.85 -14.52
CA LYS A 121 -3.37 0.20 -13.97
C LYS A 121 -4.53 0.39 -14.95
N ARG A 122 -5.75 0.04 -14.53
CA ARG A 122 -6.95 0.18 -15.37
C ARG A 122 -7.06 1.65 -15.78
N VAL A 123 -6.95 1.90 -17.08
CA VAL A 123 -7.19 3.23 -17.64
C VAL A 123 -8.69 3.48 -17.51
N VAL A 124 -9.06 4.40 -16.62
CA VAL A 124 -10.45 4.85 -16.48
C VAL A 124 -10.71 5.79 -17.66
N GLU A 125 -11.42 5.30 -18.66
CA GLU A 125 -11.88 6.12 -19.79
C GLU A 125 -12.94 7.09 -19.28
N GLU A 126 -12.68 8.39 -19.42
CA GLU A 126 -13.45 9.51 -18.86
C GLU A 126 -14.89 9.65 -19.43
N ASN A 127 -15.16 9.03 -20.59
CA ASN A 127 -16.44 9.13 -21.31
C ASN A 127 -17.20 7.81 -21.37
N LYS A 128 -17.26 7.08 -20.26
CA LYS A 128 -18.18 5.93 -20.15
C LYS A 128 -19.57 6.41 -19.72
N PRO A 129 -20.66 5.83 -20.27
CA PRO A 129 -21.99 6.03 -19.70
C PRO A 129 -21.96 5.77 -18.20
N TYR A 130 -22.59 6.65 -17.42
CA TYR A 130 -22.64 6.53 -15.97
C TYR A 130 -23.14 5.15 -15.57
N ASP A 131 -22.24 4.37 -14.96
CA ASP A 131 -22.53 3.06 -14.40
C ASP A 131 -22.71 3.24 -12.88
N PRO A 132 -23.92 3.02 -12.33
CA PRO A 132 -24.19 3.12 -10.90
C PRO A 132 -23.28 2.24 -10.03
N PHE A 133 -22.68 1.21 -10.61
CA PHE A 133 -21.79 0.27 -9.94
C PHE A 133 -20.32 0.46 -10.30
N GLY A 134 -19.98 1.44 -11.16
CA GLY A 134 -18.59 1.79 -11.46
C GLY A 134 -17.74 0.64 -12.02
N GLY A 135 -18.34 -0.28 -12.78
CA GLY A 135 -17.70 -1.48 -13.30
C GLY A 135 -17.56 -2.61 -12.27
N LEU A 136 -18.25 -2.51 -11.12
CA LEU A 136 -18.37 -3.61 -10.16
C LEU A 136 -19.26 -4.70 -10.76
N ARG A 137 -18.61 -5.78 -11.16
CA ARG A 137 -19.19 -7.06 -11.55
C ARG A 137 -19.55 -7.82 -10.27
N LEU A 138 -20.83 -7.84 -9.92
CA LEU A 138 -21.34 -8.65 -8.79
C LEU A 138 -21.47 -10.14 -9.17
N ASP A 139 -21.26 -10.46 -10.45
CA ASP A 139 -21.19 -11.82 -10.96
C ASP A 139 -20.02 -12.59 -10.35
N MET A 140 -20.29 -13.86 -10.07
CA MET A 140 -19.46 -14.71 -9.26
C MET A 140 -18.40 -15.41 -10.11
N GLU A 141 -17.16 -14.91 -10.09
CA GLU A 141 -16.08 -15.44 -10.92
C GLU A 141 -15.36 -16.67 -10.32
N ARG A 142 -15.54 -16.94 -9.02
CA ARG A 142 -14.76 -17.99 -8.31
C ARG A 142 -15.24 -19.42 -8.54
N TYR A 143 -16.50 -19.61 -8.95
CA TYR A 143 -17.03 -20.93 -9.26
C TYR A 143 -18.16 -20.82 -10.28
N ALA A 144 -18.25 -21.80 -11.18
CA ALA A 144 -19.34 -21.90 -12.12
C ALA A 144 -20.52 -22.62 -11.45
N LEU A 145 -21.64 -21.91 -11.28
CA LEU A 145 -22.90 -22.55 -10.94
C LEU A 145 -23.48 -23.19 -12.20
N GLY A 146 -23.96 -24.43 -12.06
CA GLY A 146 -24.79 -25.05 -13.08
C GLY A 146 -26.15 -24.34 -13.20
N PRO A 147 -27.02 -24.79 -14.11
CA PRO A 147 -28.36 -24.23 -14.29
C PRO A 147 -29.15 -24.26 -12.96
N LEU A 148 -29.40 -23.07 -12.39
CA LEU A 148 -30.06 -22.90 -11.08
C LEU A 148 -31.58 -23.09 -11.16
N ASP A 149 -32.13 -23.20 -12.36
CA ASP A 149 -33.52 -23.54 -12.65
C ASP A 149 -33.84 -25.01 -12.40
N GLU A 150 -32.86 -25.90 -12.53
CA GLU A 150 -33.01 -27.33 -12.23
C GLU A 150 -33.02 -27.62 -10.71
N TYR A 151 -32.45 -26.73 -9.90
CA TYR A 151 -32.42 -26.89 -8.45
C TYR A 151 -33.81 -26.67 -7.83
N ARG A 152 -34.45 -27.79 -7.44
CA ARG A 152 -35.81 -27.79 -6.92
C ARG A 152 -35.84 -27.61 -5.40
N ASN A 153 -36.41 -26.50 -4.96
CA ASN A 153 -36.69 -26.25 -3.54
C ASN A 153 -38.11 -25.68 -3.41
N PRO A 154 -39.00 -26.29 -2.61
CA PRO A 154 -40.39 -25.84 -2.48
C PRO A 154 -40.55 -24.35 -2.17
N TRP A 155 -39.72 -23.80 -1.28
CA TRP A 155 -39.82 -22.40 -0.88
C TRP A 155 -39.35 -21.44 -1.97
N VAL A 156 -38.31 -21.83 -2.71
CA VAL A 156 -37.79 -21.05 -3.84
C VAL A 156 -38.73 -21.15 -5.04
N ASP A 157 -39.28 -22.33 -5.30
CA ASP A 157 -40.26 -22.58 -6.36
C ASP A 157 -41.57 -21.80 -6.13
N ASP A 158 -42.00 -21.69 -4.87
CA ASP A 158 -43.14 -20.88 -4.50
C ASP A 158 -42.86 -19.38 -4.65
N ALA A 159 -41.64 -18.94 -4.31
CA ALA A 159 -41.22 -17.55 -4.51
C ALA A 159 -41.14 -17.18 -6.01
N ARG A 160 -40.75 -18.11 -6.88
CA ARG A 160 -40.74 -17.92 -8.34
C ARG A 160 -42.15 -17.69 -8.93
N LYS A 161 -43.19 -18.24 -8.30
CA LYS A 161 -44.58 -18.17 -8.80
C LYS A 161 -45.37 -16.98 -8.27
N LYS A 162 -44.98 -16.43 -7.12
CA LYS A 162 -45.71 -15.35 -6.45
C LYS A 162 -45.29 -13.99 -7.00
N ASP A 163 -46.20 -13.36 -7.74
CA ASP A 163 -45.96 -12.07 -8.37
C ASP A 163 -45.66 -10.96 -7.33
N GLU A 164 -46.26 -11.04 -6.14
CA GLU A 164 -45.97 -10.13 -5.01
C GLU A 164 -44.49 -10.08 -4.62
N ILE A 165 -43.78 -11.21 -4.78
CA ILE A 165 -42.35 -11.34 -4.43
C ILE A 165 -41.49 -10.90 -5.62
N VAL A 166 -41.86 -11.30 -6.84
CA VAL A 166 -41.13 -10.99 -8.07
C VAL A 166 -41.18 -9.49 -8.42
N VAL A 167 -42.34 -8.85 -8.26
CA VAL A 167 -42.51 -7.40 -8.52
C VAL A 167 -41.61 -6.55 -7.60
N GLY A 168 -41.25 -7.06 -6.42
CA GLY A 168 -40.28 -6.46 -5.51
C GLY A 168 -38.82 -6.57 -5.96
N GLY A 169 -38.55 -7.15 -7.14
CA GLY A 169 -37.21 -7.36 -7.67
C GLY A 169 -36.49 -8.60 -7.10
N TYR A 170 -37.22 -9.50 -6.43
CA TYR A 170 -36.64 -10.74 -5.94
C TYR A 170 -36.32 -11.68 -7.10
N SER A 171 -35.05 -12.11 -7.19
CA SER A 171 -34.61 -13.15 -8.12
C SER A 171 -34.18 -14.40 -7.35
N ALA A 172 -34.80 -15.54 -7.67
CA ALA A 172 -34.45 -16.85 -7.10
C ALA A 172 -33.01 -17.25 -7.45
N GLU A 173 -32.52 -16.85 -8.62
CA GLU A 173 -31.17 -17.14 -9.07
C GLU A 173 -30.12 -16.38 -8.24
N GLU A 174 -30.37 -15.09 -7.97
CA GLU A 174 -29.50 -14.31 -7.11
C GLU A 174 -29.47 -14.82 -5.67
N TYR A 175 -30.64 -15.21 -5.13
CA TYR A 175 -30.74 -15.78 -3.79
C TYR A 175 -29.90 -17.06 -3.66
N LEU A 176 -30.03 -17.98 -4.62
CA LEU A 176 -29.26 -19.23 -4.63
C LEU A 176 -27.77 -18.96 -4.83
N GLY A 177 -27.40 -18.03 -5.71
CA GLY A 177 -26.00 -17.62 -5.89
C GLY A 177 -25.38 -17.08 -4.60
N ARG A 178 -26.08 -16.19 -3.89
CA ARG A 178 -25.61 -15.65 -2.61
C ARG A 178 -25.52 -16.70 -1.52
N ALA A 179 -26.50 -17.59 -1.41
CA ALA A 179 -26.51 -18.67 -0.43
C ALA A 179 -25.34 -19.66 -0.65
N MET A 180 -25.07 -20.00 -1.91
CA MET A 180 -23.90 -20.81 -2.25
C MET A 180 -22.61 -20.06 -1.96
N PHE A 181 -22.56 -18.74 -2.20
CA PHE A 181 -21.38 -17.95 -1.91
C PHE A 181 -21.10 -17.96 -0.41
N GLU A 182 -22.08 -17.65 0.43
CA GLU A 182 -21.90 -17.61 1.87
C GLU A 182 -21.47 -18.99 2.41
N ALA A 183 -22.11 -20.07 1.94
CA ALA A 183 -21.79 -21.43 2.34
C ALA A 183 -20.34 -21.84 2.01
N PHE A 184 -19.82 -21.42 0.85
CA PHE A 184 -18.51 -21.84 0.35
C PHE A 184 -17.42 -20.77 0.43
N SER A 185 -17.74 -19.51 0.75
CA SER A 185 -16.80 -18.38 0.83
C SER A 185 -15.76 -18.52 1.94
N GLY A 186 -16.00 -19.41 2.92
CA GLY A 186 -15.05 -19.78 3.97
C GLY A 186 -14.23 -21.04 3.67
N LEU A 187 -14.53 -21.76 2.58
CA LEU A 187 -13.85 -22.99 2.14
C LEU A 187 -12.86 -22.74 0.99
N ALA A 188 -12.56 -21.47 0.69
CA ALA A 188 -11.76 -21.02 -0.45
C ALA A 188 -10.23 -21.31 -0.32
N VAL A 189 -9.86 -22.52 0.10
CA VAL A 189 -8.50 -23.06 -0.02
C VAL A 189 -8.52 -24.08 -1.16
N PHE A 190 -8.20 -23.62 -2.37
CA PHE A 190 -7.99 -24.49 -3.51
C PHE A 190 -6.55 -25.00 -3.48
N ILE A 191 -6.35 -26.21 -2.97
CA ILE A 191 -5.02 -26.86 -2.85
C ILE A 191 -4.29 -26.91 -4.21
N ASP A 192 -5.04 -26.99 -5.31
CA ASP A 192 -4.48 -26.95 -6.67
C ASP A 192 -3.94 -25.56 -7.09
N ASP A 193 -4.47 -24.46 -6.53
CA ASP A 193 -3.92 -23.11 -6.76
C ASP A 193 -2.71 -22.83 -5.84
N GLU A 194 -2.66 -23.45 -4.65
CA GLU A 194 -1.51 -23.36 -3.74
C GLU A 194 -0.33 -24.25 -4.16
N LYS A 195 -0.59 -25.34 -4.90
CA LYS A 195 0.44 -26.02 -5.67
C LYS A 195 0.87 -25.09 -6.80
N GLY A 196 1.82 -24.19 -6.49
CA GLY A 196 2.58 -23.50 -7.51
C GLY A 196 3.05 -24.50 -8.59
N PRO A 197 3.25 -24.07 -9.85
CA PRO A 197 3.55 -24.99 -10.93
C PRO A 197 4.73 -25.88 -10.50
N GLU A 198 4.52 -27.19 -10.47
CA GLU A 198 5.46 -28.23 -10.00
C GLU A 198 6.87 -28.16 -10.66
N LYS A 199 7.05 -27.23 -11.60
CA LYS A 199 8.22 -26.99 -12.42
C LYS A 199 9.21 -25.96 -11.87
N VAL A 200 8.87 -25.17 -10.83
CA VAL A 200 9.84 -24.17 -10.30
C VAL A 200 10.96 -24.83 -9.50
N ALA A 201 10.66 -25.90 -8.76
CA ALA A 201 11.65 -26.59 -7.92
C ALA A 201 12.78 -27.29 -8.71
N THR A 202 12.51 -27.71 -9.95
CA THR A 202 13.50 -28.41 -10.79
C THR A 202 14.39 -27.46 -11.60
N ALA A 203 13.92 -26.25 -11.91
CA ALA A 203 14.72 -25.25 -12.64
C ALA A 203 15.82 -24.62 -11.76
N GLU A 204 15.52 -24.35 -10.49
CA GLU A 204 16.50 -23.78 -9.54
C GLU A 204 17.55 -24.82 -9.11
N ALA A 205 17.16 -26.08 -8.91
CA ALA A 205 18.10 -27.18 -8.62
C ALA A 205 19.05 -27.45 -9.81
N ALA A 206 18.57 -27.34 -11.05
CA ALA A 206 19.39 -27.50 -12.25
C ALA A 206 20.37 -26.32 -12.46
N ALA A 207 19.96 -25.10 -12.11
CA ALA A 207 20.84 -23.93 -12.17
C ALA A 207 21.94 -23.96 -11.09
N ALA A 208 21.62 -24.44 -9.89
CA ALA A 208 22.61 -24.62 -8.81
C ALA A 208 23.61 -25.74 -9.11
N ALA A 209 23.17 -26.84 -9.74
CA ALA A 209 24.04 -27.93 -10.17
C ALA A 209 24.99 -27.53 -11.32
N ALA A 210 24.57 -26.60 -12.18
CA ALA A 210 25.41 -26.10 -13.28
C ALA A 210 26.53 -25.14 -12.83
N MET A 211 26.42 -24.54 -11.63
CA MET A 211 27.39 -23.56 -11.13
C MET A 211 28.54 -24.12 -10.28
N GLY A 212 28.61 -25.44 -10.07
CA GLY A 212 29.86 -26.11 -9.65
C GLY A 212 30.57 -25.54 -8.41
N VAL A 213 29.85 -25.09 -7.37
CA VAL A 213 30.48 -24.68 -6.11
C VAL A 213 30.46 -25.86 -5.15
N THR A 214 31.56 -26.62 -5.13
CA THR A 214 31.78 -27.70 -4.16
C THR A 214 32.39 -27.19 -2.86
N SER A 215 31.80 -27.68 -1.76
CA SER A 215 32.35 -27.94 -0.43
C SER A 215 32.83 -26.78 0.46
N GLN A 216 32.04 -26.49 1.49
CA GLN A 216 32.59 -26.32 2.85
C GLN A 216 31.95 -27.38 3.76
N ARG A 217 32.80 -28.29 4.24
CA ARG A 217 32.53 -29.27 5.28
C ARG A 217 32.45 -28.51 6.61
N MET A 218 31.29 -28.46 7.24
CA MET A 218 31.14 -27.98 8.62
C MET A 218 31.49 -29.14 9.55
N GLU A 219 32.64 -29.05 10.24
CA GLU A 219 32.92 -29.87 11.42
C GLU A 219 32.28 -29.18 12.63
N VAL A 220 31.53 -29.96 13.40
CA VAL A 220 30.84 -29.53 14.61
C VAL A 220 31.71 -29.98 15.78
N ASP A 221 32.38 -29.05 16.45
CA ASP A 221 33.12 -29.36 17.68
C ASP A 221 32.12 -29.54 18.83
N ASP A 222 32.12 -30.74 19.41
CA ASP A 222 31.39 -31.05 20.64
C ASP A 222 32.01 -30.30 21.83
N VAL A 223 31.17 -29.52 22.53
CA VAL A 223 31.54 -28.78 23.74
C VAL A 223 31.49 -29.70 24.96
N PHE A 224 32.67 -30.05 25.46
CA PHE A 224 32.96 -30.15 26.90
C PHE A 224 33.93 -29.04 27.28
#